data_AF-A0A7C9AN88-F1
#
_entry.id   AF-A0A7C9AN88-F1
#
_cell.length_a   1.000
_cell.length_b   1.000
_cell.length_c   1.000
_cell.angle_alpha   90.00
_cell.angle_beta   90.00
_cell.angle_gamma   90.00
#
_symmetry.space_group_name_H-M   'P 1'
#
loop_
_entity.id
_entity.type
_entity.pdbx_description
1 polymer ?
#
loop_
_entity_poly.entity_id
_entity_poly.type
_entity_poly.pdbx_seq_one_letter_code
_entity_poly.pdbx_strand_id
1 'polypeptide(L)'
;SSRFIADENAIKKNVTRFKMHQFLKLQQRQISQMSEYDPLDLFSGSRERIQKAIKALFATPQNNLRVFLNGSSRFIADENAIKKNVTRFKMHQFLKLQQRQISQMSEYDPLDLFSGSRERIQKAIKALFATPQNNLRVFLNGS
;
A
#
# COMPACT_ATOMS: atom_id res chain seq x y z
N SER A 1 15.66 -1.40 -28.84
CA SER A 1 16.42 -1.28 -27.57
C SER A 1 16.41 0.17 -27.14
N SER A 2 15.95 0.50 -25.93
CA SER A 2 15.87 1.90 -25.46
C SER A 2 17.28 2.44 -25.21
N ARG A 3 17.61 3.60 -25.82
CA ARG A 3 18.88 4.31 -25.66
C ARG A 3 19.12 4.88 -24.24
N PHE A 4 18.14 4.73 -23.35
CA PHE A 4 18.13 5.35 -22.01
C PHE A 4 18.46 4.37 -20.88
N ILE A 5 18.79 3.11 -21.18
CA ILE A 5 19.16 2.10 -20.18
C ILE A 5 20.64 1.79 -20.35
N ALA A 6 21.46 2.28 -19.42
CA ALA A 6 22.89 2.00 -19.31
C ALA A 6 23.15 0.48 -19.26
N ASP A 7 24.32 0.04 -19.71
CA ASP A 7 24.62 -1.39 -19.87
C ASP A 7 24.65 -2.15 -18.54
N GLU A 8 25.06 -1.50 -17.45
CA GLU A 8 24.90 -1.98 -16.07
C GLU A 8 23.44 -2.33 -15.68
N ASN A 9 22.46 -1.74 -16.38
CA ASN A 9 21.04 -1.93 -16.18
C ASN A 9 20.41 -2.81 -17.27
N ALA A 10 21.19 -3.52 -18.08
CA ALA A 10 20.72 -4.33 -19.20
C ALA A 10 19.63 -5.35 -18.81
N ILE A 11 19.67 -5.88 -17.59
CA ILE A 11 18.63 -6.82 -17.08
C ILE A 11 17.23 -6.22 -17.09
N LYS A 12 17.11 -4.89 -16.91
CA LYS A 12 15.83 -4.15 -16.93
C LYS A 12 15.18 -4.13 -18.33
N LYS A 13 15.91 -4.53 -19.39
CA LYS A 13 15.38 -4.66 -20.76
C LYS A 13 14.59 -5.96 -20.95
N ASN A 14 14.91 -7.01 -20.19
CA ASN A 14 14.35 -8.36 -20.39
C ASN A 14 13.50 -8.84 -19.20
N VAL A 15 13.59 -8.18 -18.05
CA VAL A 15 12.89 -8.59 -16.83
C VAL A 15 11.99 -7.45 -16.35
N THR A 16 10.73 -7.78 -16.05
CA THR A 16 9.78 -6.80 -15.52
C THR A 16 10.22 -6.32 -14.14
N ARG A 17 9.91 -5.06 -13.80
CA ARG A 17 10.11 -4.51 -12.45
C ARG A 17 9.48 -5.40 -11.38
N PHE A 18 8.33 -6.00 -11.69
CA PHE A 18 7.65 -6.93 -10.79
C PHE A 18 8.53 -8.13 -10.44
N LYS A 19 9.08 -8.83 -11.44
CA LYS A 19 9.97 -9.99 -11.24
C LYS A 19 11.24 -9.63 -10.46
N MET A 20 11.86 -8.50 -10.78
CA MET A 20 13.01 -8.00 -10.02
C MET A 20 12.66 -7.74 -8.55
N HIS A 21 11.48 -7.16 -8.27
CA HIS A 21 11.05 -6.85 -6.91
C HIS A 21 10.62 -8.11 -6.14
N GLN A 22 10.05 -9.12 -6.81
CA GLN A 22 9.77 -10.44 -6.23
C GLN A 22 11.06 -11.12 -5.74
N PHE A 23 12.13 -11.08 -6.53
CA PHE A 23 13.43 -11.59 -6.11
C PHE A 23 13.95 -10.89 -4.85
N LEU A 24 13.89 -9.55 -4.81
CA LEU A 24 14.28 -8.77 -3.63
C LEU A 24 13.47 -9.15 -2.38
N LYS A 25 12.15 -9.30 -2.52
CA LYS A 25 11.27 -9.72 -1.42
C LYS A 25 11.62 -11.10 -0.89
N LEU A 26 11.95 -12.04 -1.77
CA LEU A 26 12.38 -13.38 -1.39
C LEU A 26 13.72 -13.33 -0.62
N GLN A 27 14.71 -12.58 -1.13
CA GLN A 27 16.00 -12.38 -0.45
C GLN A 27 15.83 -11.77 0.95
N GLN A 28 14.90 -10.82 1.09
CA GLN A 28 14.56 -10.18 2.37
C GLN A 28 13.63 -11.02 3.25
N ARG A 29 13.28 -12.26 2.84
CA ARG A 29 12.37 -13.17 3.54
C ARG A 29 10.97 -12.58 3.82
N GLN A 30 10.55 -11.61 3.00
CA GLN A 30 9.21 -11.01 3.08
C GLN A 30 8.14 -11.90 2.44
N ILE A 31 8.55 -12.81 1.56
CA ILE A 31 7.70 -13.80 0.90
C ILE A 31 8.40 -15.16 0.94
N SER A 32 7.63 -16.25 1.03
CA SER A 32 8.16 -17.62 1.06
C SER A 32 8.52 -18.17 -0.33
N GLN A 33 7.89 -17.64 -1.38
CA GLN A 33 8.10 -18.03 -2.77
C GLN A 33 7.86 -16.86 -3.71
N MET A 34 8.46 -16.88 -4.91
CA MET A 34 8.16 -15.88 -5.94
C MET A 34 6.82 -16.18 -6.60
N SER A 35 6.08 -15.13 -6.95
CA SER A 35 4.84 -15.22 -7.70
C SER A 35 5.10 -15.47 -9.20
N GLU A 36 4.37 -16.40 -9.80
CA GLU A 36 4.34 -16.63 -11.26
C GLU A 36 3.52 -15.58 -12.01
N TYR A 37 2.83 -14.69 -11.29
CA TYR A 37 2.05 -13.62 -11.89
C TYR A 37 2.97 -12.70 -12.71
N ASP A 38 2.57 -12.43 -13.96
CA ASP A 38 3.22 -11.44 -14.81
C ASP A 38 2.22 -10.35 -15.23
N PRO A 39 2.44 -9.08 -14.87
CA PRO A 39 1.63 -7.97 -15.36
C PRO A 39 1.54 -7.92 -16.89
N LEU A 40 2.60 -8.32 -17.60
CA LEU A 40 2.57 -8.33 -19.06
C LEU A 40 1.62 -9.39 -19.62
N ASP A 41 1.40 -10.49 -18.90
CA ASP A 41 0.41 -11.51 -19.30
C ASP A 41 -1.01 -11.00 -19.03
N LEU A 42 -1.24 -10.32 -17.90
CA LEU A 42 -2.54 -9.76 -17.54
C LEU A 42 -3.01 -8.63 -18.46
N PHE A 43 -2.08 -7.77 -18.92
CA PHE A 43 -2.39 -6.64 -19.80
C PHE A 43 -2.08 -6.93 -21.28
N SER A 44 -1.91 -8.20 -21.64
CA SER A 44 -1.52 -8.60 -23.01
C SER A 44 -2.63 -8.50 -24.05
N GLY A 45 -3.89 -8.46 -23.64
CA GLY A 45 -5.05 -8.62 -24.53
C GLY A 45 -5.28 -10.05 -25.04
N SER A 46 -4.37 -11.00 -24.78
CA SER A 46 -4.56 -12.43 -25.09
C SER A 46 -5.31 -13.11 -23.96
N ARG A 47 -6.41 -13.80 -24.31
CA ARG A 47 -7.26 -14.51 -23.35
C ARG A 47 -6.46 -15.57 -22.57
N GLU A 48 -5.59 -16.29 -23.24
CA GLU A 48 -4.79 -17.38 -22.68
C GLU A 48 -3.79 -16.84 -21.66
N ARG A 49 -3.09 -15.75 -22.01
CA ARG A 49 -2.13 -15.08 -21.13
C ARG A 49 -2.82 -14.42 -19.94
N ILE A 50 -3.98 -13.79 -20.16
CA ILE A 50 -4.81 -13.24 -19.08
C ILE A 50 -5.23 -14.34 -18.10
N GLN A 51 -5.72 -15.48 -18.60
CA GLN A 51 -6.11 -16.61 -17.76
C GLN A 51 -4.93 -17.15 -16.96
N LYS A 52 -3.74 -17.26 -17.57
CA LYS A 52 -2.52 -17.67 -16.87
C LYS A 52 -2.18 -16.69 -15.73
N ALA A 53 -2.22 -15.39 -16.00
CA ALA A 53 -1.95 -14.36 -14.99
C ALA A 53 -2.95 -14.41 -13.83
N ILE A 54 -4.24 -14.60 -14.12
CA ILE A 54 -5.29 -14.74 -13.09
C ILE A 54 -5.05 -15.99 -12.24
N LYS A 55 -4.77 -17.15 -12.85
CA LYS A 55 -4.44 -18.38 -12.11
C LYS A 55 -3.23 -18.18 -11.18
N ALA A 56 -2.19 -17.52 -11.66
CA ALA A 56 -1.01 -17.21 -10.87
C ALA A 56 -1.30 -16.24 -9.71
N LEU A 57 -2.18 -15.25 -9.91
CA LEU A 57 -2.66 -14.35 -8.85
C LEU A 57 -3.42 -15.10 -7.76
N PHE A 58 -4.26 -16.09 -8.12
CA PHE A 58 -4.94 -16.93 -7.14
C PHE A 58 -3.98 -17.84 -6.37
N ALA A 59 -2.96 -18.38 -7.05
CA ALA A 59 -1.95 -19.23 -6.43
C ALA A 59 -1.04 -18.46 -5.45
N THR A 60 -0.65 -17.23 -5.81
CA THR A 60 0.25 -16.39 -5.01
C THR A 60 -0.25 -14.94 -4.92
N PRO A 61 -1.25 -14.66 -4.07
CA PRO A 61 -1.91 -13.35 -4.05
C PRO A 61 -0.96 -12.20 -3.68
N GLN A 62 -0.08 -12.38 -2.69
CA GLN A 62 1.01 -11.46 -2.30
C GLN A 62 0.71 -9.95 -2.49
N ASN A 63 -0.44 -9.50 -2.00
CA ASN A 63 -1.00 -8.13 -2.11
C ASN A 63 -1.36 -7.63 -3.53
N ASN A 64 -1.32 -8.48 -4.55
CA ASN A 64 -1.69 -8.17 -5.94
C ASN A 64 -3.14 -8.55 -6.28
N LEU A 65 -3.78 -9.41 -5.48
CA LEU A 65 -5.18 -9.80 -5.67
C LEU A 65 -6.02 -9.36 -4.47
N ARG A 66 -7.10 -8.63 -4.73
CA ARG A 66 -8.10 -8.26 -3.72
C ARG A 66 -9.50 -8.56 -4.23
N VAL A 67 -10.20 -9.47 -3.56
CA VAL A 67 -11.57 -9.85 -3.90
C VAL A 67 -12.54 -9.15 -2.93
N PHE A 68 -13.60 -8.57 -3.47
CA PHE A 68 -14.67 -7.93 -2.71
C PHE A 68 -15.96 -8.72 -2.91
N LEU A 69 -16.60 -9.12 -1.82
CA LEU A 69 -17.93 -9.74 -1.81
C LEU A 69 -18.87 -8.84 -1.02
N ASN A 70 -19.95 -8.38 -1.67
CA ASN A 70 -20.96 -7.49 -1.06
C ASN A 70 -20.34 -6.23 -0.42
N GLY A 71 -19.38 -5.60 -1.11
CA GLY A 71 -18.68 -4.41 -0.61
C GLY A 71 -17.64 -4.66 0.49
N SER A 72 -17.51 -5.90 0.98
CA SER A 72 -16.53 -6.28 2.00
C SER A 72 -15.37 -7.09 1.40
N SER A 73 -14.12 -6.72 1.68
CA SER A 73 -12.96 -7.48 1.17
C SER A 73 -12.74 -8.74 1.99
N ARG A 74 -13.22 -9.89 1.51
CA ARG A 74 -13.07 -11.21 2.15
C ARG A 74 -12.01 -12.04 1.38
N PHE A 75 -10.75 -11.95 1.84
CA PHE A 75 -9.57 -12.78 1.47
C PHE A 75 -9.04 -12.57 0.02
N ILE A 76 -7.75 -12.69 -0.33
CA ILE A 76 -6.64 -13.54 0.13
C ILE A 76 -5.32 -12.73 0.12
N ALA A 77 -4.65 -12.66 1.27
CA ALA A 77 -3.26 -12.26 1.55
C ALA A 77 -3.28 -11.80 3.01
N ASP A 78 -3.28 -12.79 3.91
CA ASP A 78 -3.45 -12.60 5.36
C ASP A 78 -2.27 -11.85 6.01
N GLU A 79 -1.18 -11.63 5.26
CA GLU A 79 0.03 -10.93 5.68
C GLU A 79 -0.19 -9.45 6.04
N ASN A 80 -1.36 -8.88 5.73
CA ASN A 80 -1.69 -7.47 5.98
C ASN A 80 -2.99 -7.31 6.78
N ALA A 81 -3.38 -8.29 7.60
CA ALA A 81 -4.61 -8.22 8.40
C ALA A 81 -4.72 -6.92 9.24
N ILE A 82 -3.59 -6.40 9.75
CA ILE A 82 -3.55 -5.10 10.46
C ILE A 82 -4.01 -3.94 9.57
N LYS A 83 -3.67 -3.94 8.27
CA LYS A 83 -4.09 -2.90 7.31
C LYS A 83 -5.59 -2.91 7.01
N LYS A 84 -6.32 -3.96 7.40
CA LYS A 84 -7.78 -4.04 7.26
C LYS A 84 -8.50 -3.33 8.42
N ASN A 85 -7.88 -3.25 9.60
CA ASN A 85 -8.48 -2.74 10.83
C ASN A 85 -7.82 -1.45 11.35
N VAL A 86 -6.65 -1.08 10.80
CA VAL A 86 -5.90 0.12 11.20
C VAL A 86 -5.64 0.98 9.97
N THR A 87 -5.95 2.28 10.07
CA THR A 87 -5.70 3.21 8.98
C THR A 87 -4.20 3.30 8.66
N ARG A 88 -3.88 3.56 7.39
CA ARG A 88 -2.50 3.85 6.96
C ARG A 88 -1.86 4.96 7.80
N PHE A 89 -2.66 5.93 8.22
CA PHE A 89 -2.23 7.01 9.10
C PHE A 89 -1.72 6.46 10.45
N LYS A 90 -2.53 5.68 11.17
CA LYS A 90 -2.16 5.09 12.47
C LYS A 90 -0.91 4.21 12.36
N MET A 91 -0.81 3.41 11.31
CA MET A 91 0.40 2.60 11.07
C MET A 91 1.65 3.45 10.85
N HIS A 92 1.53 4.56 10.11
CA HIS A 92 2.65 5.46 9.87
C HIS A 92 3.05 6.28 11.11
N GLN A 93 2.08 6.68 11.94
CA GLN A 93 2.34 7.30 13.25
C GLN A 93 3.21 6.39 14.13
N PHE A 94 2.89 5.10 14.19
CA PHE A 94 3.69 4.13 14.96
C PHE A 94 5.15 4.07 14.48
N LEU A 95 5.38 4.00 13.16
CA LEU A 95 6.73 4.01 12.60
C LEU A 95 7.49 5.31 12.92
N LYS A 96 6.81 6.46 12.83
CA LYS A 96 7.40 7.76 13.18
C LYS A 96 7.79 7.84 14.65
N LEU A 97 6.99 7.26 15.54
CA LEU A 97 7.29 7.18 16.97
C LEU A 97 8.54 6.32 17.22
N GLN A 98 8.63 5.14 16.61
CA GLN A 98 9.80 4.26 16.71
C GLN A 98 11.08 4.93 16.17
N GLN A 99 10.95 5.71 15.10
CA GLN A 99 12.05 6.49 14.51
C GLN A 99 12.33 7.82 15.24
N ARG A 100 11.62 8.10 16.35
CA ARG A 100 11.72 9.34 17.13
C ARG A 100 11.48 10.63 16.32
N GLN A 101 10.72 10.53 15.23
CA GLN A 101 10.30 11.69 14.42
C GLN A 101 9.12 12.45 15.03
N ILE A 102 8.37 11.80 15.93
CA ILE A 102 7.28 12.39 16.72
C ILE A 102 7.44 11.97 18.18
N SER A 103 7.05 12.84 19.10
CA SER A 103 7.10 12.59 20.55
C SER A 103 5.93 11.73 21.06
N GLN A 104 4.79 11.78 20.38
CA GLN A 104 3.58 11.03 20.72
C GLN A 104 2.76 10.71 19.47
N MET A 105 1.97 9.64 19.52
CA MET A 105 1.01 9.35 18.46
C MET A 105 -0.17 10.33 18.49
N SER A 106 -0.62 10.74 17.32
CA SER A 106 -1.86 11.53 17.19
C SER A 106 -3.09 10.66 17.41
N GLU A 107 -4.06 11.18 18.18
CA GLU A 107 -5.39 10.56 18.31
C GLU A 107 -6.27 10.76 17.06
N TYR A 108 -5.82 11.57 16.10
CA TYR A 108 -6.52 11.80 14.85
C TYR A 108 -6.71 10.50 14.07
N ASP A 109 -7.96 10.24 13.67
CA ASP A 109 -8.31 9.17 12.75
C ASP A 109 -8.95 9.76 11.47
N PRO A 110 -8.34 9.58 10.29
CA PRO A 110 -8.95 10.00 9.03
C PRO A 110 -10.36 9.44 8.81
N LEU A 111 -10.65 8.23 9.30
CA LEU A 111 -11.98 7.64 9.16
C LEU A 111 -13.04 8.37 9.98
N ASP A 112 -12.65 9.06 11.06
CA ASP A 112 -13.57 9.90 11.84
C ASP A 112 -13.87 11.20 11.08
N LEU A 113 -12.87 11.80 10.44
CA LEU A 113 -13.01 13.03 9.65
C LEU A 113 -13.85 12.86 8.38
N PHE A 114 -13.72 11.72 7.69
CA PHE A 114 -14.47 11.43 6.46
C PHE A 114 -15.71 10.54 6.70
N SER A 115 -16.15 10.40 7.95
CA SER A 115 -17.26 9.51 8.33
C SER A 115 -18.66 9.99 7.93
N GLY A 116 -18.84 11.28 7.71
CA GLY A 116 -20.16 11.92 7.59
C GLY A 116 -20.91 12.08 8.92
N SER A 117 -20.41 11.58 10.06
CA SER A 117 -20.97 11.83 11.39
C SER A 117 -20.38 13.11 11.97
N ARG A 118 -21.26 14.04 12.38
CA ARG A 118 -20.86 15.33 12.96
C ARG A 118 -20.01 15.14 14.22
N GLU A 119 -20.37 14.18 15.05
CA GLU A 119 -19.68 13.85 16.31
C GLU A 119 -18.27 13.33 16.03
N ARG A 120 -18.14 12.40 15.08
CA ARG A 120 -16.83 11.84 14.69
C ARG A 120 -15.95 12.89 14.00
N ILE A 121 -16.53 13.74 13.15
CA ILE A 121 -15.83 14.87 12.53
C ILE A 121 -15.31 15.83 13.61
N GLN A 122 -16.14 16.21 14.58
CA GLN A 122 -15.72 17.08 15.68
C GLN A 122 -14.60 16.45 16.51
N LYS A 123 -14.69 15.16 16.80
CA LYS A 123 -13.63 14.41 17.48
C LYS A 123 -12.32 14.46 16.69
N ALA A 124 -12.36 14.21 15.38
CA ALA A 124 -11.18 14.26 14.52
C ALA A 124 -10.56 15.67 14.47
N ILE A 125 -11.38 16.72 14.37
CA ILE A 125 -10.93 18.11 14.38
C ILE A 125 -10.26 18.45 15.72
N LYS A 126 -10.87 18.10 16.85
CA LYS A 126 -10.26 18.31 18.18
C LYS A 126 -8.90 17.62 18.29
N ALA A 127 -8.79 16.39 17.79
CA ALA A 127 -7.52 15.65 17.79
C ALA A 127 -6.45 16.30 16.90
N LEU A 128 -6.83 16.87 15.75
CA LEU A 128 -5.93 17.65 14.88
C LEU A 128 -5.43 18.93 15.57
N PHE A 129 -6.29 19.64 16.31
CA PHE A 129 -5.85 20.81 17.09
C PHE A 129 -4.92 20.42 18.24
N ALA A 130 -5.18 19.31 18.92
CA ALA A 130 -4.35 18.83 20.02
C ALA A 130 -2.97 18.33 19.55
N THR A 131 -2.89 17.71 18.37
CA THR A 131 -1.65 17.21 17.78
C THR A 131 -1.55 17.56 16.30
N PRO A 132 -1.25 18.84 15.96
CA PRO A 132 -1.24 19.30 14.57
C PRO A 132 -0.24 18.55 13.71
N GLN A 133 0.95 18.30 14.25
CA GLN A 133 2.10 17.77 13.51
C GLN A 133 2.21 18.47 12.13
N ASN A 134 2.29 17.71 11.03
CA ASN A 134 2.21 18.25 9.66
C ASN A 134 0.79 18.14 9.06
N ASN A 135 -0.22 17.78 9.86
CA ASN A 135 -1.58 17.51 9.39
C ASN A 135 -2.50 18.73 9.49
N LEU A 136 -2.14 19.75 10.27
CA LEU A 136 -2.91 20.99 10.40
C LEU A 136 -1.96 22.19 10.41
N ARG A 137 -2.27 23.19 9.59
CA ARG A 137 -1.65 24.52 9.60
C ARG A 137 -2.75 25.56 9.64
N VAL A 138 -2.63 26.53 10.55
CA VAL A 138 -3.56 27.66 10.66
C VAL A 138 -2.75 28.92 10.40
N PHE A 139 -3.22 29.73 9.45
CA PHE A 139 -2.59 31.00 9.09
C PHE A 139 -3.52 32.14 9.52
N LEU A 140 -2.94 33.20 10.08
CA LEU A 140 -3.66 34.41 10.48
C LEU A 140 -3.02 35.59 9.75
N ASN A 141 -3.82 36.30 8.94
CA ASN A 141 -3.34 37.39 8.09
C ASN A 141 -2.18 37.02 7.14
N GLY A 142 -2.17 35.79 6.64
CA GLY A 142 -1.16 35.32 5.70
C GLY A 142 0.18 34.91 6.32
N SER A 143 0.28 34.90 7.66
CA SER A 143 1.41 34.35 8.42
C SER A 143 1.01 33.11 9.20
#